data_AF-A0A4Q6AF56-F1
#
_entry.id   AF-A0A4Q6AF56-F1
#
_cell.length_a   1.000
_cell.length_b   1.000
_cell.length_c   1.000
_cell.angle_alpha   90.00
_cell.angle_beta   90.00
_cell.angle_gamma   90.00
#
_symmetry.space_group_name_H-M   'P 1'
#
loop_
_entity.id
_entity.type
_entity.pdbx_description
1 polymer ?
#
loop_
_entity_poly.entity_id
_entity_poly.type
_entity_poly.pdbx_seq_one_letter_code
_entity_poly.pdbx_strand_id
1 'polypeptide(L)'
;MKPFLFLLLLLYTATAQAQPQCPPNIGFEDGTFSHWQLMTGTVSSDGTPQLLMANGEHRLYRDNGRPELDPYGNFPVTAPNGSKYSARLGVDQPGRKAEQLAYVFSVPTNADAFSIIFNYAIVLQNPSHQEHEQPRFTVKVFNETRAEYIECSSFDFVAGYNQPGFLVSQLADSVLYKPWSSVSINLSTFKGERVRLEFTVNDCTRGAHFGYAYFDVVEKCSNTITGNVFCPPGNQLTLNAPGGFADYQWHTGDFSRKLGSGSNYTIQQPVVGDSFAVELVPFAYLGCRDTFYTRIASSTEPMNLVVPDSITGCA
;
A
#
# COMPACT_ATOMS: atom_id res chain seq x y z
N MET A 1 -59.31 -39.01 -11.79
CA MET A 1 -58.63 -37.96 -10.99
C MET A 1 -57.13 -38.15 -11.18
N LYS A 2 -56.44 -37.22 -11.87
CA LYS A 2 -55.00 -37.28 -12.14
C LYS A 2 -54.27 -36.38 -11.13
N PRO A 3 -53.21 -36.83 -10.44
CA PRO A 3 -52.46 -35.97 -9.55
C PRO A 3 -51.49 -35.10 -10.38
N PHE A 4 -51.57 -33.78 -10.20
CA PHE A 4 -50.58 -32.84 -10.73
C PHE A 4 -49.39 -32.83 -9.77
N LEU A 5 -48.21 -33.20 -10.29
CA LEU A 5 -46.94 -33.11 -9.57
C LEU A 5 -46.40 -31.69 -9.77
N PHE A 6 -46.42 -30.86 -8.72
CA PHE A 6 -45.81 -29.53 -8.75
C PHE A 6 -44.30 -29.67 -8.53
N LEU A 7 -43.51 -29.42 -9.58
CA LEU A 7 -42.06 -29.36 -9.52
C LEU A 7 -41.65 -27.98 -8.99
N LEU A 8 -41.15 -27.93 -7.75
CA LEU A 8 -40.66 -26.70 -7.12
C LEU A 8 -39.23 -26.43 -7.62
N LEU A 9 -39.07 -25.45 -8.51
CA LEU A 9 -37.76 -25.02 -9.01
C LEU A 9 -37.11 -24.08 -7.98
N LEU A 10 -36.17 -24.59 -7.17
CA LEU A 10 -35.34 -23.77 -6.28
C LEU A 10 -34.33 -22.97 -7.13
N LEU A 11 -34.62 -21.69 -7.34
CA LEU A 11 -33.66 -20.72 -7.85
C LEU A 11 -32.62 -20.42 -6.75
N TYR A 12 -31.43 -21.02 -6.86
CA TYR A 12 -30.26 -20.59 -6.11
C TYR A 12 -29.77 -19.25 -6.68
N THR A 13 -30.05 -18.15 -6.00
CA THR A 13 -29.38 -16.88 -6.26
C THR A 13 -27.96 -16.95 -5.68
N ALA A 14 -26.97 -17.16 -6.54
CA ALA A 14 -25.58 -16.96 -6.16
C ALA A 14 -25.38 -15.46 -5.86
N THR A 15 -25.28 -15.09 -4.59
CA THR A 15 -24.89 -13.73 -4.20
C THR A 15 -23.41 -13.57 -4.51
N ALA A 16 -23.08 -12.96 -5.65
CA ALA A 16 -21.74 -12.43 -5.88
C ALA A 16 -21.51 -11.34 -4.84
N GLN A 17 -20.72 -11.63 -3.79
CA GLN A 17 -20.28 -10.60 -2.86
C GLN A 17 -19.32 -9.68 -3.63
N ALA A 18 -19.78 -8.49 -3.98
CA ALA A 18 -18.90 -7.43 -4.48
C ALA A 18 -17.81 -7.17 -3.45
N GLN A 19 -16.54 -7.28 -3.86
CA GLN A 19 -15.42 -6.91 -3.01
C GLN A 19 -15.58 -5.43 -2.61
N PRO A 20 -15.32 -5.06 -1.36
CA PRO A 20 -15.41 -3.67 -0.96
C PRO A 20 -14.44 -2.83 -1.79
N GLN A 21 -15.01 -1.86 -2.50
CA GLN A 21 -14.28 -0.95 -3.37
C GLN A 21 -13.39 -0.04 -2.53
N CYS A 22 -12.17 0.23 -3.02
CA CYS A 22 -11.33 1.25 -2.42
C CYS A 22 -12.01 2.63 -2.43
N PRO A 23 -11.66 3.52 -1.49
CA PRO A 23 -11.98 4.93 -1.63
C PRO A 23 -11.47 5.47 -2.98
N PRO A 24 -12.22 6.39 -3.63
CA PRO A 24 -11.94 6.83 -4.99
C PRO A 24 -10.60 7.57 -5.10
N ASN A 25 -9.78 7.21 -6.09
CA ASN A 25 -8.49 7.87 -6.36
C ASN A 25 -7.55 7.92 -5.14
N ILE A 26 -7.66 6.95 -4.23
CA ILE A 26 -6.77 6.87 -3.06
C ILE A 26 -5.32 6.56 -3.47
N GLY A 27 -5.12 5.89 -4.61
CA GLY A 27 -3.81 5.62 -5.21
C GLY A 27 -3.41 6.59 -6.32
N PHE A 28 -4.10 7.73 -6.45
CA PHE A 28 -3.81 8.75 -7.48
C PHE A 28 -3.97 8.25 -8.93
N GLU A 29 -4.68 7.16 -9.16
CA GLU A 29 -4.77 6.47 -10.46
C GLU A 29 -5.42 7.30 -11.58
N ASP A 30 -6.17 8.35 -11.21
CA ASP A 30 -6.73 9.32 -12.16
C ASP A 30 -5.74 10.43 -12.55
N GLY A 31 -4.51 10.42 -11.99
CA GLY A 31 -3.47 11.39 -12.27
C GLY A 31 -3.67 12.75 -11.59
N THR A 32 -4.48 12.80 -10.53
CA THR A 32 -4.77 14.01 -9.76
C THR A 32 -4.72 13.73 -8.26
N PHE A 33 -4.68 14.80 -7.45
CA PHE A 33 -4.90 14.72 -6.00
C PHE A 33 -6.40 14.80 -5.62
N SER A 34 -7.31 14.40 -6.50
CA SER A 34 -8.75 14.37 -6.17
C SER A 34 -8.97 13.58 -4.89
N HIS A 35 -9.83 14.09 -3.99
CA HIS A 35 -10.14 13.57 -2.65
C HIS A 35 -9.03 13.69 -1.59
N TRP A 36 -7.81 14.08 -1.96
CA TRP A 36 -6.74 14.39 -1.02
C TRP A 36 -6.80 15.84 -0.54
N GLN A 37 -6.52 16.04 0.74
CA GLN A 37 -6.28 17.34 1.34
C GLN A 37 -4.78 17.62 1.33
N LEU A 38 -4.37 18.67 0.62
CA LEU A 38 -2.99 19.10 0.53
C LEU A 38 -2.76 20.22 1.53
N MET A 39 -1.74 20.06 2.36
CA MET A 39 -1.37 21.05 3.36
C MET A 39 0.12 21.35 3.28
N THR A 40 0.46 22.62 3.41
CA THR A 40 1.86 23.06 3.50
C THR A 40 2.01 24.04 4.66
N GLY A 41 3.23 24.21 5.14
CA GLY A 41 3.53 25.15 6.18
C GLY A 41 4.97 25.06 6.64
N THR A 42 5.18 25.28 7.94
CA THR A 42 6.52 25.24 8.53
C THR A 42 6.54 24.45 9.81
N VAL A 43 7.71 23.93 10.20
CA VAL A 43 7.91 23.30 11.50
C VAL A 43 8.34 24.36 12.54
N SER A 44 7.68 24.39 13.69
CA SER A 44 8.06 25.24 14.83
C SER A 44 9.30 24.70 15.56
N SER A 45 9.90 25.50 16.43
CA SER A 45 11.14 25.15 17.13
C SER A 45 11.03 23.89 18.00
N ASP A 46 9.83 23.56 18.46
CA ASP A 46 9.50 22.36 19.23
C ASP A 46 9.32 21.09 18.37
N GLY A 47 9.48 21.20 17.04
CA GLY A 47 9.30 20.09 16.11
C GLY A 47 7.85 19.90 15.63
N THR A 48 6.92 20.78 16.02
CA THR A 48 5.51 20.66 15.61
C THR A 48 5.27 21.26 14.21
N PRO A 49 4.74 20.50 13.24
CA PRO A 49 4.32 21.05 11.96
C PRO A 49 3.13 22.01 12.12
N GLN A 50 3.26 23.24 11.64
CA GLN A 50 2.20 24.25 11.55
C GLN A 50 1.68 24.27 10.11
N LEU A 51 0.62 23.52 9.86
CA LEU A 51 0.11 23.21 8.52
C LEU A 51 -1.15 24.00 8.18
N LEU A 52 -1.28 24.44 6.93
CA LEU A 52 -2.46 25.10 6.39
C LEU A 52 -2.85 24.46 5.05
N MET A 53 -4.15 24.42 4.76
CA MET A 53 -4.66 23.95 3.47
C MET A 53 -4.11 24.81 2.34
N ALA A 54 -3.28 24.20 1.49
CA ALA A 54 -2.66 24.87 0.36
C ALA A 54 -2.16 23.82 -0.64
N ASN A 55 -2.49 24.04 -1.91
CA ASN A 55 -1.83 23.32 -3.00
C ASN A 55 -0.41 23.90 -3.13
N GLY A 56 0.60 23.10 -2.83
CA GLY A 56 2.01 23.51 -2.76
C GLY A 56 2.95 22.60 -3.54
N GLU A 57 4.10 22.26 -2.95
CA GLU A 57 5.21 21.52 -3.58
C GLU A 57 4.96 20.01 -3.78
N HIS A 58 3.76 19.52 -3.40
CA HIS A 58 3.30 18.17 -3.71
C HIS A 58 3.34 17.90 -5.22
N ARG A 59 3.95 16.79 -5.61
CA ARG A 59 4.12 16.41 -7.03
C ARG A 59 3.67 14.98 -7.28
N LEU A 60 2.92 14.76 -8.34
CA LEU A 60 2.67 13.42 -8.87
C LEU A 60 3.76 13.04 -9.87
N TYR A 61 4.25 11.81 -9.73
CA TYR A 61 5.09 11.14 -10.71
C TYR A 61 4.26 10.07 -11.41
N ARG A 62 4.44 9.93 -12.71
CA ARG A 62 3.74 8.95 -13.55
C ARG A 62 4.71 7.87 -13.97
N ASP A 63 4.30 6.61 -13.81
CA ASP A 63 5.02 5.49 -14.42
C ASP A 63 4.74 5.48 -15.93
N ASN A 64 5.80 5.67 -16.71
CA ASN A 64 5.78 5.64 -18.17
C ASN A 64 6.62 4.48 -18.74
N GLY A 65 6.99 3.50 -17.90
CA GLY A 65 7.86 2.38 -18.24
C GLY A 65 9.35 2.73 -18.30
N ARG A 66 9.74 3.98 -17.99
CA ARG A 66 11.12 4.45 -17.87
C ARG A 66 11.28 5.16 -16.52
N PRO A 67 11.66 4.44 -15.46
CA PRO A 67 11.63 5.00 -14.12
C PRO A 67 12.59 6.20 -14.00
N GLU A 68 12.04 7.37 -13.67
CA GLU A 68 12.84 8.46 -13.09
C GLU A 68 13.36 7.98 -11.73
N LEU A 69 14.62 8.27 -11.44
CA LEU A 69 15.28 7.80 -10.22
C LEU A 69 15.47 8.96 -9.25
N ASP A 70 15.26 8.70 -7.96
CA ASP A 70 15.62 9.61 -6.90
C ASP A 70 17.14 9.86 -6.92
N PRO A 71 17.61 11.12 -6.88
CA PRO A 71 19.03 11.41 -7.01
C PRO A 71 19.87 10.87 -5.86
N TYR A 72 19.37 10.87 -4.63
CA TYR A 72 20.17 10.47 -3.46
C TYR A 72 20.15 8.97 -3.22
N GLY A 73 19.01 8.31 -3.46
CA GLY A 73 18.81 6.90 -3.22
C GLY A 73 18.85 5.99 -4.44
N ASN A 74 18.84 6.57 -5.65
CA ASN A 74 18.86 5.85 -6.93
C ASN A 74 17.77 4.77 -7.06
N PHE A 75 16.63 4.97 -6.39
CA PHE A 75 15.44 4.13 -6.50
C PHE A 75 14.39 4.82 -7.39
N PRO A 76 13.50 4.08 -8.07
CA PRO A 76 12.43 4.68 -8.87
C PRO A 76 11.54 5.63 -8.07
N VAL A 77 11.18 6.80 -8.60
CA VAL A 77 10.28 7.76 -7.92
C VAL A 77 8.81 7.31 -7.93
N THR A 78 8.48 6.26 -8.66
CA THR A 78 7.17 5.59 -8.68
C THR A 78 7.25 4.24 -7.97
N ALA A 79 6.21 3.89 -7.22
CA ALA A 79 6.16 2.67 -6.44
C ALA A 79 6.23 1.40 -7.32
N PRO A 80 7.00 0.37 -6.95
CA PRO A 80 7.11 -0.89 -7.70
C PRO A 80 5.95 -1.85 -7.40
N ASN A 81 4.73 -1.33 -7.32
CA ASN A 81 3.51 -2.08 -6.95
C ASN A 81 2.49 -2.21 -8.11
N GLY A 82 2.81 -1.63 -9.28
CA GLY A 82 1.97 -1.63 -10.47
C GLY A 82 0.97 -0.47 -10.56
N SER A 83 0.97 0.46 -9.60
CA SER A 83 0.24 1.72 -9.68
C SER A 83 0.82 2.61 -10.79
N LYS A 84 -0.02 3.47 -11.38
CA LYS A 84 0.40 4.39 -12.45
C LYS A 84 1.03 5.65 -11.91
N TYR A 85 0.75 6.01 -10.66
CA TYR A 85 1.21 7.25 -10.08
C TYR A 85 1.80 7.04 -8.68
N SER A 86 2.59 8.00 -8.24
CA SER A 86 3.02 8.13 -6.85
C SER A 86 3.15 9.61 -6.52
N ALA A 87 2.86 9.99 -5.29
CA ALA A 87 3.00 11.35 -4.81
C ALA A 87 4.36 11.55 -4.13
N ARG A 88 4.95 12.72 -4.30
CA ARG A 88 6.05 13.23 -3.47
C ARG A 88 5.52 14.34 -2.56
N LEU A 89 5.95 14.29 -1.30
CA LEU A 89 5.81 15.37 -0.32
C LEU A 89 7.19 15.88 0.04
N GLY A 90 7.34 17.20 0.21
CA GLY A 90 8.63 17.80 0.52
C GLY A 90 9.54 17.94 -0.70
N VAL A 91 10.61 18.71 -0.50
CA VAL A 91 11.62 18.97 -1.52
C VAL A 91 13.02 18.92 -0.90
N ASP A 92 14.06 19.01 -1.73
CA ASP A 92 15.46 19.07 -1.28
C ASP A 92 15.97 20.50 -1.07
N GLN A 93 15.08 21.50 -1.13
CA GLN A 93 15.35 22.88 -0.73
C GLN A 93 14.94 23.11 0.74
N PRO A 94 15.90 23.27 1.66
CA PRO A 94 15.61 23.51 3.06
C PRO A 94 14.88 24.84 3.29
N GLY A 95 14.09 24.91 4.35
CA GLY A 95 13.44 26.17 4.76
C GLY A 95 12.53 26.05 5.96
N ARG A 96 12.72 25.03 6.82
CA ARG A 96 11.77 24.64 7.88
C ARG A 96 10.41 24.23 7.31
N LYS A 97 10.37 23.77 6.06
CA LYS A 97 9.13 23.43 5.37
C LYS A 97 8.47 22.23 6.03
N ALA A 98 7.15 22.19 5.97
CA ALA A 98 6.35 21.04 6.34
C ALA A 98 5.25 20.84 5.31
N GLU A 99 4.99 19.59 4.94
CA GLU A 99 3.97 19.22 3.95
C GLU A 99 3.21 18.00 4.44
N GLN A 100 1.90 17.96 4.16
CA GLN A 100 1.04 16.85 4.52
C GLN A 100 0.01 16.55 3.43
N LEU A 101 -0.13 15.26 3.13
CA LEU A 101 -1.27 14.70 2.43
C LEU A 101 -2.19 14.03 3.45
N ALA A 102 -3.46 14.43 3.46
CA ALA A 102 -4.48 13.76 4.26
C ALA A 102 -5.65 13.25 3.42
N TYR A 103 -6.16 12.08 3.75
CA TYR A 103 -7.27 11.45 3.04
C TYR A 103 -8.30 10.92 4.02
N VAL A 104 -9.57 11.30 3.83
CA VAL A 104 -10.66 10.93 4.75
C VAL A 104 -11.67 10.04 4.05
N PHE A 105 -12.01 8.93 4.68
CA PHE A 105 -13.02 8.01 4.17
C PHE A 105 -13.74 7.28 5.30
N SER A 106 -14.87 6.66 4.95
CA SER A 106 -15.58 5.73 5.83
C SER A 106 -15.19 4.31 5.49
N VAL A 107 -14.84 3.51 6.50
CA VAL A 107 -14.59 2.08 6.30
C VAL A 107 -15.90 1.41 5.84
N PRO A 108 -15.90 0.63 4.76
CA PRO A 108 -17.12 0.01 4.24
C PRO A 108 -17.81 -0.89 5.28
N THR A 109 -19.13 -0.75 5.42
CA THR A 109 -19.92 -1.52 6.39
C THR A 109 -20.20 -2.95 5.94
N ASN A 110 -20.14 -3.20 4.63
CA ASN A 110 -20.40 -4.49 3.99
C ASN A 110 -19.13 -5.31 3.71
N ALA A 111 -17.96 -4.83 4.13
CA ALA A 111 -16.70 -5.55 4.00
C ALA A 111 -16.52 -6.53 5.16
N ASP A 112 -16.25 -7.81 4.88
CA ASP A 112 -15.81 -8.75 5.93
C ASP A 112 -14.38 -8.47 6.37
N ALA A 113 -13.51 -8.11 5.41
CA ALA A 113 -12.15 -7.64 5.61
C ALA A 113 -11.90 -6.37 4.80
N PHE A 114 -11.19 -5.42 5.39
CA PHE A 114 -10.80 -4.17 4.74
C PHE A 114 -9.43 -3.72 5.26
N SER A 115 -8.45 -3.68 4.36
CA SER A 115 -7.09 -3.26 4.66
C SER A 115 -6.58 -2.33 3.59
N ILE A 116 -5.79 -1.33 3.99
CA ILE A 116 -5.09 -0.43 3.07
C ILE A 116 -3.64 -0.87 3.02
N ILE A 117 -3.08 -0.99 1.81
CA ILE A 117 -1.65 -1.18 1.61
C ILE A 117 -1.10 0.09 1.00
N PHE A 118 -0.16 0.72 1.69
CA PHE A 118 0.56 1.84 1.14
C PHE A 118 2.06 1.53 1.05
N ASN A 119 2.68 2.16 0.07
CA ASN A 119 4.10 2.07 -0.22
C ASN A 119 4.70 3.45 0.07
N TYR A 120 5.92 3.45 0.59
CA TYR A 120 6.65 4.70 0.81
C TYR A 120 8.15 4.52 0.61
N ALA A 121 8.81 5.59 0.18
CA ALA A 121 10.26 5.74 0.15
C ALA A 121 10.62 7.12 0.74
N ILE A 122 11.77 7.23 1.40
CA ILE A 122 12.09 8.42 2.23
C ILE A 122 13.51 8.88 1.90
N VAL A 123 13.71 10.20 1.86
CA VAL A 123 15.04 10.82 1.84
C VAL A 123 15.08 11.94 2.89
N LEU A 124 15.99 11.81 3.85
CA LEU A 124 16.18 12.78 4.92
C LEU A 124 17.66 13.17 5.00
N GLN A 125 17.93 14.48 5.08
CA GLN A 125 19.25 14.94 5.46
C GLN A 125 19.41 14.83 6.98
N ASN A 126 20.49 14.21 7.44
CA ASN A 126 20.75 13.91 8.83
C ASN A 126 21.77 14.90 9.45
N PRO A 127 21.30 15.96 10.12
CA PRO A 127 22.16 16.82 10.91
C PRO A 127 22.51 16.24 12.28
N SER A 128 23.32 16.99 13.03
CA SER A 128 23.59 16.74 14.44
C SER A 128 22.71 17.67 15.31
N HIS A 129 21.43 17.34 15.49
CA HIS A 129 20.47 18.07 16.33
C HIS A 129 19.72 17.14 17.31
N GLN A 130 18.89 17.72 18.17
CA GLN A 130 17.95 16.93 18.98
C GLN A 130 16.88 16.29 18.08
N GLU A 131 16.31 15.16 18.49
CA GLU A 131 15.38 14.39 17.65
C GLU A 131 14.19 15.20 17.12
N HIS A 132 13.59 16.07 17.93
CA HIS A 132 12.49 16.94 17.51
C HIS A 132 12.93 18.04 16.52
N GLU A 133 14.22 18.33 16.45
CA GLU A 133 14.78 19.33 15.53
C GLU A 133 15.16 18.74 14.17
N GLN A 134 15.26 17.41 14.05
CA GLN A 134 15.70 16.73 12.83
C GLN A 134 14.59 16.69 11.76
N PRO A 135 14.93 16.61 10.46
CA PRO A 135 13.97 16.29 9.42
C PRO A 135 13.30 14.94 9.69
N ARG A 136 12.04 14.79 9.28
CA ARG A 136 11.24 13.60 9.56
C ARG A 136 10.18 13.31 8.52
N PHE A 137 9.77 12.04 8.48
CA PHE A 137 8.56 11.57 7.83
C PHE A 137 7.68 10.85 8.84
N THR A 138 6.44 11.30 8.99
CA THR A 138 5.48 10.76 9.95
C THR A 138 4.22 10.29 9.23
N VAL A 139 3.77 9.08 9.56
CA VAL A 139 2.49 8.53 9.11
C VAL A 139 1.59 8.41 10.32
N LYS A 140 0.35 8.88 10.23
CA LYS A 140 -0.65 8.69 11.28
C LYS A 140 -1.97 8.26 10.70
N VAL A 141 -2.70 7.45 11.47
CA VAL A 141 -4.07 7.06 11.15
C VAL A 141 -4.96 7.52 12.28
N PHE A 142 -5.81 8.51 12.00
CA PHE A 142 -6.71 9.09 12.99
C PHE A 142 -8.13 8.59 12.76
N ASN A 143 -8.74 8.02 13.80
CA ASN A 143 -10.15 7.66 13.81
C ASN A 143 -10.97 8.88 14.21
N GLU A 144 -11.65 9.52 13.25
CA GLU A 144 -12.47 10.70 13.49
C GLU A 144 -13.74 10.39 14.30
N THR A 145 -14.23 9.15 14.23
CA THR A 145 -15.42 8.72 14.99
C THR A 145 -15.13 8.58 16.47
N ARG A 146 -13.94 8.09 16.83
CA ARG A 146 -13.50 7.87 18.22
C ARG A 146 -12.62 8.97 18.78
N ALA A 147 -12.14 9.86 17.92
CA ALA A 147 -11.18 10.92 18.24
C ALA A 147 -9.85 10.39 18.83
N GLU A 148 -9.33 9.29 18.28
CA GLU A 148 -8.10 8.64 18.72
C GLU A 148 -7.21 8.21 17.53
N TYR A 149 -5.90 8.10 17.76
CA TYR A 149 -4.97 7.54 16.78
C TYR A 149 -4.92 6.01 16.85
N ILE A 150 -4.79 5.38 15.68
CA ILE A 150 -4.54 3.94 15.56
C ILE A 150 -3.03 3.73 15.61
N GLU A 151 -2.50 3.51 16.82
CA GLU A 151 -1.06 3.45 17.14
C GLU A 151 -0.28 2.47 16.25
N CYS A 152 -0.84 1.28 16.08
CA CYS A 152 -0.26 0.16 15.34
C CYS A 152 -0.01 0.46 13.84
N SER A 153 -0.62 1.52 13.33
CA SER A 153 -0.56 1.97 11.93
C SER A 153 0.10 3.35 11.78
N SER A 154 0.73 3.86 12.85
CA SER A 154 1.40 5.16 12.88
C SER A 154 2.92 4.98 12.98
N PHE A 155 3.68 5.77 12.22
CA PHE A 155 5.14 5.65 12.10
C PHE A 155 5.80 7.02 12.21
N ASP A 156 6.99 7.07 12.80
CA ASP A 156 7.81 8.29 12.86
C ASP A 156 9.25 7.95 12.48
N PHE A 157 9.67 8.45 11.33
CA PHE A 157 11.03 8.30 10.82
C PHE A 157 11.76 9.61 10.99
N VAL A 158 12.65 9.64 11.98
CA VAL A 158 13.49 10.81 12.24
C VAL A 158 14.86 10.59 11.62
N ALA A 159 15.41 11.62 10.98
CA ALA A 159 16.74 11.55 10.39
C ALA A 159 17.77 11.15 11.48
N GLY A 160 18.50 10.08 11.23
CA GLY A 160 19.46 9.53 12.18
C GLY A 160 20.13 8.27 11.66
N TYR A 161 21.35 8.00 12.11
CA TYR A 161 22.06 6.79 11.74
C TYR A 161 21.39 5.56 12.38
N ASN A 162 21.46 4.40 11.71
CA ASN A 162 20.95 3.10 12.16
C ASN A 162 19.42 2.95 12.25
N GLN A 163 18.66 3.79 11.54
CA GLN A 163 17.24 3.56 11.30
C GLN A 163 17.05 2.30 10.42
N PRO A 164 16.18 1.33 10.79
CA PRO A 164 15.98 0.11 10.02
C PRO A 164 15.62 0.38 8.55
N GLY A 165 16.43 -0.16 7.64
CA GLY A 165 16.23 -0.02 6.20
C GLY A 165 16.67 1.33 5.60
N PHE A 166 17.28 2.23 6.38
CA PHE A 166 17.95 3.40 5.84
C PHE A 166 19.38 3.07 5.41
N LEU A 167 19.78 3.67 4.31
CA LEU A 167 21.10 3.60 3.69
C LEU A 167 21.66 5.02 3.57
N VAL A 168 22.99 5.14 3.53
CA VAL A 168 23.67 6.43 3.28
C VAL A 168 23.77 6.66 1.78
N SER A 169 23.42 7.86 1.32
CA SER A 169 23.56 8.24 -0.08
C SER A 169 25.03 8.23 -0.51
N GLN A 170 25.28 7.79 -1.74
CA GLN A 170 26.62 7.87 -2.34
C GLN A 170 26.95 9.29 -2.84
N LEU A 171 25.95 10.17 -2.98
CA LEU A 171 26.14 11.55 -3.43
C LEU A 171 26.39 12.52 -2.28
N ALA A 172 25.87 12.22 -1.08
CA ALA A 172 26.02 13.05 0.10
C ALA A 172 25.99 12.17 1.37
N ASP A 173 27.09 12.17 2.11
CA ASP A 173 27.27 11.37 3.35
C ASP A 173 26.28 11.73 4.47
N SER A 174 25.82 12.99 4.50
CA SER A 174 24.79 13.46 5.41
C SER A 174 23.37 13.11 4.97
N VAL A 175 23.14 12.54 3.78
CA VAL A 175 21.80 12.21 3.30
C VAL A 175 21.54 10.71 3.47
N LEU A 176 20.44 10.40 4.16
CA LEU A 176 19.97 9.05 4.40
C LEU A 176 18.73 8.81 3.54
N TYR A 177 18.62 7.61 2.97
CA TYR A 177 17.45 7.23 2.20
C TYR A 177 16.97 5.84 2.57
N LYS A 178 15.67 5.62 2.44
CA LYS A 178 15.02 4.33 2.55
C LYS A 178 14.28 4.06 1.24
N PRO A 179 14.69 3.04 0.46
CA PRO A 179 13.95 2.61 -0.73
C PRO A 179 12.52 2.14 -0.37
N TRP A 180 11.71 1.94 -1.40
CA TRP A 180 10.31 1.52 -1.27
C TRP A 180 10.11 0.36 -0.29
N SER A 181 9.17 0.54 0.62
CA SER A 181 8.68 -0.48 1.55
C SER A 181 7.16 -0.40 1.65
N SER A 182 6.53 -1.52 1.96
CA SER A 182 5.07 -1.60 2.11
C SER A 182 4.66 -1.69 3.58
N VAL A 183 3.51 -1.12 3.88
CA VAL A 183 2.79 -1.30 5.15
C VAL A 183 1.34 -1.65 4.85
N SER A 184 0.77 -2.53 5.67
CA SER A 184 -0.66 -2.78 5.70
C SER A 184 -1.31 -2.21 6.95
N ILE A 185 -2.45 -1.56 6.77
CA ILE A 185 -3.31 -1.02 7.81
C ILE A 185 -4.60 -1.84 7.77
N ASN A 186 -4.79 -2.74 8.74
CA ASN A 186 -6.04 -3.47 8.89
C ASN A 186 -7.09 -2.58 9.56
N LEU A 187 -8.17 -2.30 8.85
CA LEU A 187 -9.27 -1.46 9.33
C LEU A 187 -10.58 -2.26 9.50
N SER A 188 -10.51 -3.59 9.44
CA SER A 188 -11.68 -4.47 9.45
C SER A 188 -12.54 -4.35 10.71
N THR A 189 -11.97 -3.88 11.83
CA THR A 189 -12.67 -3.66 13.10
C THR A 189 -13.35 -2.27 13.20
N PHE A 190 -13.16 -1.41 12.21
CA PHE A 190 -13.64 -0.01 12.23
C PHE A 190 -14.78 0.22 11.22
N LYS A 191 -15.58 -0.81 10.92
CA LYS A 191 -16.65 -0.76 9.91
C LYS A 191 -17.62 0.39 10.17
N GLY A 192 -17.87 1.21 9.15
CA GLY A 192 -18.73 2.39 9.24
C GLY A 192 -18.10 3.61 9.93
N GLU A 193 -16.93 3.46 10.55
CA GLU A 193 -16.22 4.56 11.20
C GLU A 193 -15.47 5.39 10.16
N ARG A 194 -15.27 6.67 10.49
CA ARG A 194 -14.51 7.62 9.67
C ARG A 194 -13.05 7.61 10.07
N VAL A 195 -12.17 7.40 9.10
CA VAL A 195 -10.73 7.34 9.29
C VAL A 195 -10.06 8.36 8.38
N ARG A 196 -9.02 9.00 8.91
CA ARG A 196 -8.16 9.96 8.21
C ARG A 196 -6.72 9.44 8.21
N LEU A 197 -6.19 9.22 7.01
CA LEU A 197 -4.76 8.96 6.83
C LEU A 197 -4.01 10.29 6.77
N GLU A 198 -2.84 10.37 7.40
CA GLU A 198 -1.98 11.55 7.41
C GLU A 198 -0.55 11.13 7.07
N PHE A 199 0.01 11.70 6.01
CA PHE A 199 1.42 11.52 5.62
C PHE A 199 2.10 12.87 5.67
N THR A 200 3.08 13.04 6.56
CA THR A 200 3.71 14.33 6.82
C THR A 200 5.21 14.25 6.63
N VAL A 201 5.79 15.20 5.93
CA VAL A 201 7.23 15.45 5.89
C VAL A 201 7.50 16.81 6.51
N ASN A 202 8.60 16.95 7.23
CA ASN A 202 9.16 18.27 7.50
C ASN A 202 10.69 18.29 7.52
N ASP A 203 11.22 19.47 7.22
CA ASP A 203 12.62 19.84 7.36
C ASP A 203 13.05 19.90 8.83
N CYS A 204 14.33 20.20 9.05
CA CYS A 204 14.81 20.51 10.38
C CYS A 204 14.23 21.83 10.90
N THR A 205 14.06 21.95 12.20
CA THR A 205 13.49 23.14 12.84
C THR A 205 14.38 24.39 12.70
N ARG A 206 15.66 24.18 12.41
CA ARG A 206 16.66 25.24 12.18
C ARG A 206 16.75 25.71 10.72
N GLY A 207 16.08 25.02 9.80
CA GLY A 207 15.89 25.45 8.41
C GLY A 207 17.01 25.17 7.42
N ALA A 208 18.08 24.48 7.83
CA ALA A 208 19.22 24.20 6.97
C ALA A 208 19.21 22.80 6.32
N HIS A 209 18.37 21.87 6.80
CA HIS A 209 18.37 20.48 6.35
C HIS A 209 16.96 20.06 5.93
N PHE A 210 16.88 19.35 4.81
CA PHE A 210 15.62 19.00 4.16
C PHE A 210 15.14 17.59 4.49
N GLY A 211 13.86 17.35 4.22
CA GLY A 211 13.29 16.01 4.13
C GLY A 211 12.26 15.94 2.99
N TYR A 212 12.15 14.78 2.35
CA TYR A 212 11.07 14.48 1.42
C TYR A 212 10.79 12.99 1.34
N ALA A 213 9.59 12.64 0.89
CA ALA A 213 9.15 11.25 0.80
C ALA A 213 8.29 11.03 -0.45
N TYR A 214 8.31 9.81 -0.94
CA TYR A 214 7.39 9.31 -1.95
C TYR A 214 6.37 8.38 -1.29
N PHE A 215 5.15 8.40 -1.81
CA PHE A 215 4.01 7.72 -1.23
C PHE A 215 3.04 7.26 -2.31
N ASP A 216 2.49 6.06 -2.14
CA ASP A 216 1.41 5.54 -2.98
C ASP A 216 0.52 4.55 -2.22
N VAL A 217 -0.75 4.43 -2.59
CA VAL A 217 -1.69 3.45 -2.07
C VAL A 217 -2.09 2.48 -3.17
N VAL A 218 -1.98 1.18 -2.91
CA VAL A 218 -2.51 0.18 -3.84
C VAL A 218 -4.03 0.24 -3.81
N GLU A 219 -4.68 0.54 -4.95
CA GLU A 219 -6.15 0.57 -5.07
C GLU A 219 -6.79 -0.84 -5.09
N LYS A 220 -6.39 -1.69 -4.12
CA LYS A 220 -6.96 -3.00 -3.83
C LYS A 220 -7.14 -3.14 -2.32
N CYS A 221 -8.28 -2.69 -1.81
CA CYS A 221 -8.54 -2.54 -0.37
C CYS A 221 -9.17 -3.80 0.28
N SER A 222 -9.28 -4.89 -0.50
CA SER A 222 -9.68 -6.21 -0.06
C SER A 222 -9.00 -7.28 -0.94
N ASN A 223 -8.60 -8.39 -0.32
CA ASN A 223 -8.03 -9.58 -0.98
C ASN A 223 -7.00 -9.28 -2.08
N THR A 224 -5.82 -8.80 -1.66
CA THR A 224 -4.72 -8.50 -2.59
C THR A 224 -3.96 -9.72 -3.10
N ILE A 225 -4.32 -10.93 -2.61
CA ILE A 225 -3.76 -12.18 -3.12
C ILE A 225 -4.26 -12.41 -4.55
N THR A 226 -3.32 -12.55 -5.49
CA THR A 226 -3.61 -12.82 -6.90
C THR A 226 -3.18 -14.24 -7.28
N GLY A 227 -3.58 -14.69 -8.48
CA GLY A 227 -3.24 -16.03 -8.96
C GLY A 227 -4.08 -17.15 -8.34
N ASN A 228 -5.25 -16.82 -7.78
CA ASN A 228 -6.17 -17.78 -7.16
C ASN A 228 -7.20 -18.39 -8.12
N VAL A 229 -7.08 -18.14 -9.42
CA VAL A 229 -7.96 -18.70 -10.45
C VAL A 229 -7.28 -19.87 -11.13
N PHE A 230 -7.84 -21.06 -10.94
CA PHE A 230 -7.36 -22.29 -11.54
C PHE A 230 -8.03 -22.56 -12.90
N CYS A 231 -7.21 -22.87 -13.90
CA CYS A 231 -7.65 -23.19 -15.26
C CYS A 231 -7.26 -24.64 -15.62
N PRO A 232 -8.19 -25.61 -15.61
CA PRO A 232 -7.95 -26.97 -16.09
C PRO A 232 -7.55 -26.98 -17.58
N PRO A 233 -6.68 -27.91 -18.04
CA PRO A 233 -6.13 -29.07 -17.34
C PRO A 233 -4.81 -28.78 -16.60
N GLY A 234 -4.54 -27.53 -16.21
CA GLY A 234 -3.35 -27.21 -15.40
C GLY A 234 -3.25 -28.09 -14.15
N ASN A 235 -2.05 -28.28 -13.62
CA ASN A 235 -1.81 -29.10 -12.42
C ASN A 235 -1.19 -28.31 -11.26
N GLN A 236 -0.98 -27.02 -11.45
CA GLN A 236 -0.33 -26.12 -10.52
C GLN A 236 -1.01 -24.77 -10.52
N LEU A 237 -1.00 -24.10 -9.36
CA LEU A 237 -1.50 -22.74 -9.18
C LEU A 237 -0.53 -21.99 -8.26
N THR A 238 -0.15 -20.75 -8.61
CA THR A 238 0.71 -19.92 -7.75
C THR A 238 -0.07 -18.74 -7.22
N LEU A 239 -0.23 -18.70 -5.90
CA LEU A 239 -0.76 -17.55 -5.18
C LEU A 239 0.34 -16.52 -4.96
N ASN A 240 0.05 -15.25 -5.19
CA ASN A 240 0.99 -14.15 -4.99
C ASN A 240 0.41 -13.17 -3.98
N ALA A 241 1.08 -13.02 -2.84
CA ALA A 241 0.81 -12.00 -1.85
C ALA A 241 1.36 -10.63 -2.31
N PRO A 242 0.84 -9.52 -1.78
CA PRO A 242 1.39 -8.19 -2.07
C PRO A 242 2.86 -8.08 -1.65
N GLY A 243 3.68 -7.44 -2.47
CA GLY A 243 5.11 -7.24 -2.21
C GLY A 243 5.42 -6.22 -1.12
N GLY A 244 6.68 -6.22 -0.65
CA GLY A 244 7.26 -5.16 0.18
C GLY A 244 7.15 -5.33 1.71
N PHE A 245 6.79 -6.53 2.18
CA PHE A 245 6.81 -6.90 3.60
C PHE A 245 8.11 -7.62 3.97
N ALA A 246 8.44 -7.66 5.26
CA ALA A 246 9.68 -8.28 5.75
C ALA A 246 9.65 -9.81 5.64
N ASP A 247 8.48 -10.41 5.87
CA ASP A 247 8.29 -11.85 5.80
C ASP A 247 6.82 -12.21 5.52
N TYR A 248 6.59 -13.45 5.10
CA TYR A 248 5.29 -13.98 4.68
C TYR A 248 5.12 -15.40 5.21
N GLN A 249 3.97 -15.71 5.79
CA GLN A 249 3.68 -17.05 6.31
C GLN A 249 2.36 -17.56 5.73
N TRP A 250 2.43 -18.61 4.92
CA TRP A 250 1.25 -19.21 4.29
C TRP A 250 0.66 -20.31 5.15
N HIS A 251 -0.66 -20.36 5.23
CA HIS A 251 -1.44 -21.31 6.00
C HIS A 251 -2.64 -21.83 5.19
N THR A 252 -3.20 -22.96 5.60
CA THR A 252 -4.58 -23.30 5.25
C THR A 252 -5.51 -22.21 5.78
N GLY A 253 -6.64 -21.97 5.11
CA GLY A 253 -7.54 -20.87 5.46
C GLY A 253 -8.18 -20.98 6.85
N ASP A 254 -8.13 -22.16 7.48
CA ASP A 254 -8.55 -22.43 8.86
C ASP A 254 -7.39 -22.38 9.87
N PHE A 255 -6.17 -22.03 9.41
CA PHE A 255 -4.94 -22.02 10.19
C PHE A 255 -4.51 -23.36 10.79
N SER A 256 -5.14 -24.48 10.40
CA SER A 256 -4.79 -25.81 10.93
C SER A 256 -3.39 -26.27 10.54
N ARG A 257 -2.85 -25.78 9.41
CA ARG A 257 -1.51 -26.14 8.93
C ARG A 257 -0.77 -24.95 8.34
N LYS A 258 0.50 -24.79 8.73
CA LYS A 258 1.47 -23.92 8.05
C LYS A 258 1.96 -24.59 6.76
N LEU A 259 1.94 -23.86 5.66
CA LEU A 259 2.21 -24.35 4.31
C LEU A 259 3.58 -23.93 3.78
N GLY A 260 4.02 -22.70 4.06
CA GLY A 260 5.28 -22.19 3.52
C GLY A 260 5.55 -20.74 3.90
N SER A 261 6.60 -20.19 3.30
CA SER A 261 7.01 -18.80 3.48
C SER A 261 7.39 -18.16 2.15
N GLY A 262 7.51 -16.83 2.12
CA GLY A 262 7.80 -16.04 0.94
C GLY A 262 6.57 -15.43 0.28
N SER A 263 6.77 -14.44 -0.59
CA SER A 263 5.67 -13.66 -1.19
C SER A 263 4.77 -14.49 -2.11
N ASN A 264 5.26 -15.64 -2.60
CA ASN A 264 4.52 -16.51 -3.50
C ASN A 264 4.42 -17.91 -2.89
N TYR A 265 3.27 -18.55 -3.05
CA TYR A 265 3.05 -19.94 -2.65
C TYR A 265 2.47 -20.74 -3.80
N THR A 266 3.10 -21.88 -4.08
CA THR A 266 2.76 -22.72 -5.23
C THR A 266 2.07 -23.99 -4.77
N ILE A 267 0.86 -24.20 -5.27
CA ILE A 267 -0.03 -25.31 -4.95
C ILE A 267 0.08 -26.35 -6.05
N GLN A 268 0.35 -27.59 -5.66
CA GLN A 268 0.27 -28.75 -6.55
C GLN A 268 -1.13 -29.35 -6.46
N GLN A 269 -1.71 -29.73 -7.60
CA GLN A 269 -3.06 -30.30 -7.68
C GLN A 269 -4.13 -29.42 -6.98
N PRO A 270 -4.31 -28.16 -7.43
CA PRO A 270 -5.24 -27.23 -6.81
C PRO A 270 -6.68 -27.74 -6.85
N VAL A 271 -7.37 -27.69 -5.70
CA VAL A 271 -8.78 -28.06 -5.58
C VAL A 271 -9.63 -26.79 -5.47
N VAL A 272 -10.59 -26.64 -6.37
CA VAL A 272 -11.51 -25.49 -6.38
C VAL A 272 -12.29 -25.42 -5.07
N GLY A 273 -12.32 -24.24 -4.45
CA GLY A 273 -12.95 -24.00 -3.16
C GLY A 273 -12.01 -24.05 -1.95
N ASP A 274 -10.81 -24.64 -2.10
CA ASP A 274 -9.78 -24.63 -1.05
C ASP A 274 -9.47 -23.20 -0.61
N SER A 275 -9.34 -23.02 0.70
CA SER A 275 -9.07 -21.71 1.33
C SER A 275 -7.63 -21.64 1.81
N PHE A 276 -7.01 -20.49 1.62
CA PHE A 276 -5.64 -20.20 2.02
C PHE A 276 -5.60 -18.87 2.77
N ALA A 277 -4.65 -18.75 3.68
CA ALA A 277 -4.34 -17.51 4.37
C ALA A 277 -2.84 -17.19 4.24
N VAL A 278 -2.49 -15.92 4.16
CA VAL A 278 -1.11 -15.43 4.27
C VAL A 278 -1.05 -14.38 5.36
N GLU A 279 -0.18 -14.60 6.34
CA GLU A 279 0.20 -13.60 7.32
C GLU A 279 1.33 -12.75 6.74
N LEU A 280 1.10 -11.44 6.66
CA LEU A 280 2.05 -10.43 6.23
C LEU A 280 2.78 -9.89 7.46
N VAL A 281 4.09 -10.04 7.51
CA VAL A 281 4.90 -9.58 8.63
C VAL A 281 5.57 -8.26 8.24
N PRO A 282 5.23 -7.13 8.90
CA PRO A 282 5.88 -5.85 8.62
C PRO A 282 7.35 -5.87 9.05
N PHE A 283 8.12 -4.90 8.57
CA PHE A 283 9.44 -4.63 9.14
C PHE A 283 9.32 -4.26 10.62
N ALA A 284 10.35 -4.59 11.40
CA ALA A 284 10.35 -4.34 12.85
C ALA A 284 10.00 -2.86 13.14
N TYR A 285 9.05 -2.65 14.06
CA TYR A 285 8.52 -1.34 14.47
C TYR A 285 7.72 -0.58 13.40
N LEU A 286 7.44 -1.20 12.24
CA LEU A 286 6.81 -0.55 11.08
C LEU A 286 5.52 -1.23 10.65
N GLY A 287 4.60 -1.41 11.60
CA GLY A 287 3.21 -1.75 11.34
C GLY A 287 2.71 -2.93 12.15
N CYS A 288 1.51 -3.39 11.80
CA CYS A 288 0.90 -4.57 12.36
C CYS A 288 0.98 -5.75 11.41
N ARG A 289 1.01 -6.96 11.98
CA ARG A 289 0.72 -8.17 11.21
C ARG A 289 -0.68 -8.07 10.64
N ASP A 290 -0.82 -8.42 9.37
CA ASP A 290 -2.13 -8.54 8.73
C ASP A 290 -2.27 -9.92 8.12
N THR A 291 -3.50 -10.41 7.98
CA THR A 291 -3.79 -11.71 7.39
C THR A 291 -4.76 -11.55 6.25
N PHE A 292 -4.34 -11.96 5.06
CA PHE A 292 -5.22 -12.03 3.89
C PHE A 292 -5.63 -13.45 3.60
N TYR A 293 -6.85 -13.57 3.10
CA TYR A 293 -7.46 -14.85 2.75
C TYR A 293 -7.74 -14.89 1.26
N THR A 294 -7.72 -16.09 0.70
CA THR A 294 -8.21 -16.33 -0.65
C THR A 294 -8.80 -17.72 -0.76
N ARG A 295 -9.65 -17.92 -1.78
CA ARG A 295 -10.17 -19.22 -2.16
C ARG A 295 -9.81 -19.50 -3.62
N ILE A 296 -9.52 -20.75 -3.92
CA ILE A 296 -9.32 -21.18 -5.32
C ILE A 296 -10.65 -21.09 -6.04
N ALA A 297 -10.70 -20.21 -7.04
CA ALA A 297 -11.78 -20.14 -8.01
C ALA A 297 -11.42 -20.94 -9.26
N SER A 298 -12.40 -21.37 -10.04
CA SER A 298 -12.19 -21.96 -11.36
C SER A 298 -12.55 -20.98 -12.46
N SER A 299 -11.75 -20.94 -13.53
CA SER A 299 -12.19 -20.40 -14.81
C SER A 299 -12.16 -21.51 -15.87
N THR A 300 -13.24 -21.62 -16.62
CA THR A 300 -13.36 -22.51 -17.78
C THR A 300 -13.26 -21.75 -19.10
N GLU A 301 -13.09 -20.42 -19.07
CA GLU A 301 -13.00 -19.64 -20.29
C GLU A 301 -11.62 -19.84 -20.94
N PRO A 302 -11.57 -20.32 -22.19
CA PRO A 302 -10.31 -20.47 -22.90
C PRO A 302 -9.69 -19.08 -23.15
N MET A 303 -8.39 -18.97 -22.94
CA MET A 303 -7.64 -17.76 -23.24
C MET A 303 -7.56 -17.61 -24.77
N ASN A 304 -8.34 -16.69 -25.34
CA ASN A 304 -8.29 -16.38 -26.77
C ASN A 304 -7.08 -15.48 -27.06
N LEU A 305 -5.92 -16.09 -27.28
CA LEU A 305 -4.74 -15.38 -27.75
C LEU A 305 -4.91 -15.02 -29.22
N VAL A 306 -5.10 -13.74 -29.52
CA VAL A 306 -5.03 -13.21 -30.89
C VAL A 306 -3.57 -12.97 -31.21
N VAL A 307 -2.90 -14.01 -31.71
CA VAL A 307 -1.52 -13.92 -32.21
C VAL A 307 -1.52 -13.63 -33.71
N PRO A 308 -0.59 -12.79 -34.21
CA PRO A 308 -0.41 -12.61 -35.66
C PRO A 308 -0.02 -13.94 -36.33
N ASP A 309 -0.61 -14.24 -37.49
CA ASP A 309 -0.32 -15.45 -38.27
C ASP A 309 1.15 -15.55 -38.73
N SER A 310 1.87 -14.43 -38.71
CA SER A 310 3.30 -14.37 -39.03
C SER A 310 4.00 -13.25 -38.26
N ILE A 311 5.18 -13.56 -37.70
CA ILE A 311 6.11 -12.57 -37.18
C ILE A 311 7.18 -12.36 -38.26
N THR A 312 7.25 -11.17 -38.83
CA THR A 312 8.27 -10.81 -39.82
C THR A 312 9.31 -9.92 -39.15
N GLY A 313 10.58 -10.34 -39.17
CA GLY A 313 11.72 -9.54 -38.70
C GLY A 313 12.69 -9.27 -39.83
N CYS A 314 13.35 -8.11 -39.81
CA CYS A 314 14.51 -7.87 -40.68
C CYS A 314 15.74 -8.48 -40.02
N ALA A 315 16.55 -9.20 -40.80
CA ALA A 315 17.89 -9.61 -40.43
C ALA A 315 18.89 -8.46 -40.66
#